data_AF-A0A6F8VE82-F1
#
_entry.id   AF-A0A6F8VE82-F1
#
_cell.length_a   1.000
_cell.length_b   1.000
_cell.length_c   1.000
_cell.angle_alpha   90.00
_cell.angle_beta   90.00
_cell.angle_gamma   90.00
#
_symmetry.space_group_name_H-M   'P 1'
#
loop_
_entity.id
_entity.type
_entity.pdbx_description
1 polymer ?
#
loop_
_entity_poly.entity_id
_entity_poly.type
_entity_poly.pdbx_seq_one_letter_code
_entity_poly.pdbx_strand_id
1 'polypeptide(L)' 'MPDPKFMKPWHGVPREEINWNPTVIEDACIGCGTCVTGCSRLVYRFDFEPDIAL' A
#
# COMPACT_ATOMS: atom_id res chain seq x y z
N MET A 1 -4.96 5.13 22.17
CA MET A 1 -5.40 3.72 22.13
C MET A 1 -5.82 3.41 20.70
N PRO A 2 -5.44 2.25 20.12
CA PRO A 2 -5.93 1.86 18.80
C PRO A 2 -7.46 1.80 18.80
N ASP A 3 -8.08 2.21 17.69
CA ASP A 3 -9.53 2.08 17.53
C ASP A 3 -9.92 0.59 17.67
N PRO A 4 -10.91 0.25 18.52
CA PRO A 4 -11.37 -1.13 18.74
C PRO A 4 -11.66 -1.93 17.46
N LYS A 5 -12.05 -1.24 16.38
CA LYS A 5 -12.29 -1.81 15.05
C LYS A 5 -11.05 -2.50 14.46
N PHE A 6 -9.87 -2.06 14.85
CA PHE A 6 -8.60 -2.61 14.38
C PHE A 6 -8.01 -3.66 15.33
N MET A 7 -8.69 -4.05 16.41
CA MET A 7 -8.19 -5.11 17.29
C MET A 7 -8.47 -6.52 16.75
N LYS A 8 -9.35 -6.66 15.75
CA LYS A 8 -9.64 -7.96 15.12
C LYS A 8 -8.65 -8.24 13.98
N PRO A 9 -8.19 -9.51 13.83
CA PRO A 9 -7.44 -9.95 12.67
C PRO A 9 -8.16 -9.61 11.35
N TRP A 10 -7.39 -9.27 10.34
CA TRP A 10 -7.90 -8.99 8.99
C TRP A 10 -7.92 -10.30 8.20
N HIS A 11 -9.11 -10.79 7.87
CA HIS A 11 -9.30 -12.11 7.22
C HIS A 11 -8.53 -13.26 7.91
N GLY A 12 -8.44 -13.22 9.25
CA GLY A 12 -7.73 -14.24 10.04
C GLY A 12 -6.23 -13.98 10.23
N VAL A 13 -5.66 -12.95 9.58
CA VAL A 13 -4.25 -12.59 9.70
C VAL A 13 -4.08 -11.44 10.73
N PRO A 14 -3.16 -11.56 11.70
CA PRO A 14 -2.82 -10.47 12.61
C PRO A 14 -2.40 -9.21 11.83
N ARG A 15 -2.84 -8.02 12.25
CA ARG A 15 -2.71 -6.81 11.42
C ARG A 15 -1.29 -6.27 11.32
N GLU A 16 -0.47 -6.66 12.29
CA GLU A 16 0.93 -6.29 12.48
C GLU A 16 1.83 -7.07 11.51
N GLU A 17 1.34 -8.21 11.02
CA GLU A 17 2.01 -9.07 10.03
C GLU A 17 1.70 -8.66 8.58
N ILE A 18 0.72 -7.77 8.36
CA ILE A 18 0.28 -7.37 7.03
C ILE A 18 1.07 -6.14 6.56
N ASN A 19 1.72 -6.26 5.41
CA ASN A 19 2.23 -5.10 4.70
C ASN A 19 1.08 -4.38 3.99
N TRP A 20 0.61 -3.27 4.56
CA TRP A 20 -0.61 -2.60 4.10
C TRP A 20 -0.44 -1.82 2.79
N ASN A 21 0.79 -1.46 2.42
CA ASN A 21 1.04 -0.78 1.15
C ASN A 21 1.07 -1.77 -0.01
N PRO A 22 0.50 -1.41 -1.17
CA PRO A 22 0.71 -2.19 -2.38
C PRO A 22 2.19 -2.13 -2.79
N THR A 23 2.70 -3.25 -3.30
CA THR A 23 4.05 -3.34 -3.88
C THR A 23 3.93 -3.58 -5.37
N VAL A 24 4.62 -2.78 -6.17
CA VAL A 24 4.71 -2.97 -7.62
C VAL A 24 5.90 -3.86 -7.92
N ILE A 25 5.68 -4.96 -8.64
CA ILE A 25 6.75 -5.82 -9.17
C ILE A 25 7.10 -5.27 -10.55
N GLU A 26 8.28 -4.65 -10.68
CA GLU A 26 8.69 -3.92 -11.89
C GLU A 26 8.68 -4.81 -13.13
N ASP A 27 9.26 -6.00 -13.06
CA ASP A 27 9.33 -6.96 -14.17
C ASP A 27 7.95 -7.40 -14.71
N ALA A 28 6.91 -7.33 -13.88
CA ALA A 28 5.54 -7.68 -14.25
C ALA A 28 4.68 -6.46 -14.59
N CYS A 29 5.17 -5.25 -14.36
CA CYS A 29 4.42 -4.01 -14.55
C CYS A 29 4.35 -3.66 -16.05
N ILE A 30 3.12 -3.58 -16.57
CA ILE A 30 2.87 -3.19 -17.98
C ILE A 30 2.43 -1.73 -18.14
N GLY A 31 2.49 -0.92 -17.07
CA GLY A 31 2.09 0.49 -17.11
C GLY A 31 0.57 0.73 -17.27
N CYS A 32 -0.29 -0.23 -16.92
CA CYS A 32 -1.74 -0.11 -17.12
C CYS A 32 -2.43 0.90 -16.17
N GLY A 33 -1.77 1.31 -15.08
CA GLY A 33 -2.31 2.28 -14.12
C GLY A 33 -3.48 1.78 -13.25
N THR A 34 -3.92 0.53 -13.39
CA THR A 34 -5.03 -0.04 -12.60
C THR A 34 -4.74 -0.05 -11.10
N CYS A 35 -3.48 -0.24 -10.72
CA CYS A 35 -3.08 -0.16 -9.32
C CYS A 35 -3.37 1.23 -8.74
N VAL A 36 -3.24 2.31 -9.52
CA VAL A 36 -3.45 3.72 -9.11
C VAL A 36 -4.92 4.14 -9.19
N THR A 37 -5.67 3.63 -10.16
CA THR A 37 -7.10 3.99 -10.30
C THR A 37 -8.02 3.09 -9.48
N GLY A 38 -7.56 1.89 -9.09
CA GLY A 38 -8.37 0.87 -8.42
C GLY A 38 -8.42 0.95 -6.89
N CYS A 39 -7.41 1.49 -6.20
CA CYS A 39 -7.43 1.60 -4.73
C CYS A 39 -8.24 2.83 -4.29
N SER A 40 -9.43 2.58 -3.74
CA SER A 40 -10.31 3.58 -3.15
C SER A 40 -9.74 4.30 -1.92
N ARG A 41 -8.63 3.80 -1.36
CA ARG A 41 -7.99 4.38 -0.17
C ARG A 41 -6.95 5.44 -0.50
N LEU A 42 -6.62 5.64 -1.79
CA LEU A 42 -5.67 6.65 -2.26
C LEU A 42 -4.31 6.62 -1.51
N VAL A 43 -3.86 5.42 -1.11
CA VAL A 43 -2.63 5.20 -0.33
C VAL A 43 -1.36 5.18 -1.20
N TYR A 44 -1.38 5.87 -2.33
CA TYR A 44 -0.24 5.90 -3.25
C TYR A 44 0.72 6.99 -2.81
N ARG A 45 1.74 6.58 -2.06
CA ARG A 45 2.97 7.35 -1.93
C ARG A 45 4.10 6.45 -2.37
N PHE A 46 4.95 6.97 -3.23
CA PHE A 46 6.24 6.36 -3.47
C PHE A 46 7.08 6.53 -2.20
N ASP A 47 7.79 5.46 -1.85
CA ASP A 47 8.75 5.38 -0.75
C ASP A 47 10.13 5.94 -1.14
N PHE A 48 10.32 6.31 -2.41
CA PHE A 48 11.53 6.97 -2.89
C PHE A 48 11.65 8.38 -2.29
N GLU A 49 12.86 8.73 -1.83
CA GLU A 49 13.20 10.13 -1.57
C GLU A 49 13.16 10.89 -2.90
N PRO A 50 12.50 12.07 -2.95
CA PRO A 50 12.55 12.89 -4.15
C PRO A 50 14.01 13.28 -4.39
N ASP A 51 14.56 12.91 -5.55
CA ASP A 51 15.84 13.45 -5.99
C ASP A 51 15.65 14.94 -6.26
N ILE A 52 15.97 15.79 -5.27
CA ILE A 52 15.92 17.24 -5.40
C ILE A 52 17.20 17.67 -6.13
N ALA A 53 17.37 17.21 -7.37
CA ALA A 53 18.37 17.74 -8.28
C ALA A 53 17.81 19.02 -8.91
N LEU A 54 18.10 20.16 -8.28
CA LEU A 54 18.03 21.50 -8.89
C LEU A 54 19.39 21.86 -9.49
#